data_AF-A0A9P6H875-F1
#
_entry.id   AF-A0A9P6H875-F1
#
_cell.length_a   1.000
_cell.length_b   1.000
_cell.length_c   1.000
_cell.angle_alpha   90.00
_cell.angle_beta   90.00
_cell.angle_gamma   90.00
#
_symmetry.space_group_name_H-M   'P 1'
#
loop_
_entity.id
_entity.type
_entity.pdbx_description
1 polymer ?
#
loop_
_entity_poly.entity_id
_entity_poly.type
_entity_poly.pdbx_seq_one_letter_code
_entity_poly.pdbx_strand_id
1 'polypeptide(L)'
;MEKTTFPDLDQDAMIGDKVPNRPLRFAINKIKAMEYIDLWYFTTEGCKEGSQAVPTASAAFSILNTETGVTFQPVDSAKPSKKAIIDEHLTWEQLMTARHTFIATANQAGWPQGSTQSFAEFYINLESLKADGKNPRALILYHAVVRRQWHEMLKAGDKPFNPSRINQNLLTDLENQIRDHDHEALQRQVSRLSQC
;
A
#
# COMPACT_ATOMS: atom_id res chain seq x y z
N MET A 1 23.61 -25.57 -23.62
CA MET A 1 23.02 -26.02 -22.35
C MET A 1 23.87 -25.42 -21.24
N GLU A 2 23.38 -24.37 -20.59
CA GLU A 2 24.07 -23.74 -19.47
C GLU A 2 23.83 -24.58 -18.21
N LYS A 3 24.90 -25.16 -17.64
CA LYS A 3 24.81 -25.95 -16.41
C LYS A 3 24.58 -24.99 -15.25
N THR A 4 23.41 -25.09 -14.62
CA THR A 4 23.15 -24.41 -13.36
C THR A 4 24.01 -25.07 -12.28
N THR A 5 25.12 -24.41 -11.91
CA THR A 5 25.96 -24.85 -10.80
C THR A 5 25.24 -24.55 -9.49
N PHE A 6 25.04 -25.58 -8.66
CA PHE A 6 24.55 -25.37 -7.29
C PHE A 6 25.62 -24.60 -6.52
N PRO A 7 25.29 -23.44 -5.92
CA PRO A 7 26.22 -22.72 -5.08
C PRO A 7 26.56 -23.56 -3.84
N ASP A 8 27.80 -23.44 -3.37
CA ASP A 8 28.27 -24.14 -2.19
C ASP A 8 27.56 -23.61 -0.93
N LEU A 9 27.38 -24.49 0.07
CA LEU A 9 26.73 -24.13 1.32
C LEU A 9 27.72 -23.42 2.22
N ASP A 10 27.36 -22.24 2.71
CA ASP A 10 28.04 -21.63 3.85
C ASP A 10 27.66 -22.41 5.12
N GLN A 11 28.57 -23.24 5.61
CA GLN A 11 28.35 -24.12 6.77
C GLN A 11 28.29 -23.37 8.10
N ASP A 12 28.79 -22.13 8.13
CA ASP A 12 28.87 -21.31 9.34
C ASP A 12 27.74 -20.25 9.39
N ALA A 13 27.03 -20.03 8.28
CA ALA A 13 25.91 -19.10 8.23
C ALA A 13 24.68 -19.63 9.00
N MET A 14 24.25 -18.88 10.01
CA MET A 14 22.94 -19.09 10.64
C MET A 14 21.83 -18.40 9.83
N ILE A 15 20.60 -18.93 9.92
CA ILE A 15 19.42 -18.17 9.49
C ILE A 15 19.37 -16.85 10.28
N GLY A 16 19.09 -15.75 9.58
CA GLY A 16 19.01 -14.45 10.24
C GLY A 16 17.93 -14.44 11.34
N ASP A 17 18.16 -13.64 12.39
CA ASP A 17 17.31 -13.58 13.60
C ASP A 17 15.85 -13.16 13.34
N LYS A 18 15.51 -12.74 12.11
CA LYS A 18 14.19 -12.23 11.75
C LYS A 18 13.72 -12.82 10.43
N VAL A 19 12.46 -13.29 10.42
CA VAL A 19 11.77 -13.60 9.17
C VAL A 19 11.57 -12.30 8.40
N PRO A 20 12.02 -12.21 7.13
CA PRO A 20 11.84 -10.99 6.35
C PRO A 20 10.36 -10.69 6.18
N ASN A 21 9.97 -9.47 6.55
CA ASN A 21 8.62 -8.96 6.35
C ASN A 21 8.44 -8.68 4.86
N ARG A 22 7.79 -9.60 4.12
CA ARG A 22 7.69 -9.52 2.66
C ARG A 22 6.24 -9.27 2.25
N PRO A 23 5.93 -8.14 1.58
CA PRO A 23 4.63 -7.92 0.97
C PRO A 23 4.26 -9.01 -0.03
N LEU A 24 2.96 -9.20 -0.27
CA LEU A 24 2.48 -10.12 -1.29
C LEU A 24 3.12 -9.80 -2.66
N ARG A 25 3.46 -10.83 -3.44
CA ARG A 25 4.09 -10.66 -4.77
C ARG A 25 3.26 -9.75 -5.69
N PHE A 26 1.93 -9.84 -5.63
CA PHE A 26 1.01 -8.91 -6.27
C PHE A 26 1.38 -7.43 -6.02
N ALA A 27 1.55 -7.05 -4.75
CA ALA A 27 1.89 -5.69 -4.37
C ALA A 27 3.30 -5.30 -4.82
N ILE A 28 4.26 -6.23 -4.74
CA ILE A 28 5.64 -6.01 -5.25
C ILE A 28 5.61 -5.72 -6.76
N ASN A 29 4.81 -6.47 -7.53
CA ASN A 29 4.68 -6.27 -8.97
C ASN A 29 4.05 -4.90 -9.29
N LYS A 30 3.05 -4.47 -8.52
CA LYS A 30 2.45 -3.13 -8.63
C LYS A 30 3.46 -2.02 -8.34
N ILE A 31 4.26 -2.15 -7.29
CA ILE A 31 5.32 -1.19 -6.98
C ILE A 31 6.37 -1.13 -8.09
N LYS A 32 6.80 -2.26 -8.64
CA LYS A 32 7.74 -2.30 -9.79
C LYS A 32 7.18 -1.60 -11.03
N ALA A 33 5.87 -1.70 -11.25
CA ALA A 33 5.17 -1.01 -12.33
C ALA A 33 4.84 0.47 -12.02
N MET A 34 5.21 0.97 -10.83
CA MET A 34 4.83 2.29 -10.32
C MET A 34 3.31 2.54 -10.27
N GLU A 35 2.53 1.46 -10.21
CA GLU A 35 1.07 1.52 -10.16
C GLU A 35 0.55 1.74 -8.74
N TYR A 36 -0.64 2.35 -8.66
CA TYR A 36 -1.34 2.47 -7.39
C TYR A 36 -1.64 1.09 -6.78
N ILE A 37 -1.42 0.98 -5.48
CA ILE A 37 -1.73 -0.20 -4.67
C ILE A 37 -2.02 0.23 -3.23
N ASP A 38 -3.07 -0.34 -2.64
CA ASP A 38 -3.46 -0.07 -1.26
C ASP A 38 -2.29 -0.31 -0.30
N LEU A 39 -2.12 0.59 0.66
CA LEU A 39 -1.03 0.54 1.63
C LEU A 39 -1.16 -0.66 2.57
N TRP A 40 -2.36 -1.24 2.69
CA TRP A 40 -2.62 -2.44 3.49
C TRP A 40 -1.65 -3.59 3.18
N TYR A 41 -1.24 -3.77 1.92
CA TYR A 41 -0.29 -4.83 1.55
C TYR A 41 1.08 -4.71 2.21
N PHE A 42 1.41 -3.53 2.74
CA PHE A 42 2.67 -3.21 3.40
C PHE A 42 2.54 -3.19 4.92
N THR A 43 1.34 -3.39 5.48
CA THR A 43 1.14 -3.55 6.92
C THR A 43 1.69 -4.90 7.40
N THR A 44 1.73 -5.10 8.71
CA THR A 44 2.10 -6.40 9.32
C THR A 44 1.18 -7.51 8.84
N GLU A 45 -0.13 -7.26 8.73
CA GLU A 45 -1.13 -8.23 8.29
C GLU A 45 -0.94 -8.57 6.80
N GLY A 46 -0.78 -7.57 5.95
CA GLY A 46 -0.55 -7.76 4.52
C GLY A 46 0.76 -8.51 4.23
N CYS A 47 1.82 -8.19 4.97
CA CYS A 47 3.11 -8.87 4.82
C CYS A 47 3.11 -10.27 5.45
N LYS A 48 2.38 -10.49 6.55
CA LYS A 48 2.17 -11.84 7.09
C LYS A 48 1.47 -12.73 6.07
N GLU A 49 0.47 -12.21 5.38
CA GLU A 49 -0.18 -12.94 4.28
C GLU A 49 0.80 -13.20 3.13
N GLY A 50 1.62 -12.22 2.75
CA GLY A 50 2.66 -12.37 1.74
C GLY A 50 3.70 -13.44 2.09
N SER A 51 4.16 -13.48 3.35
CA SER A 51 5.12 -14.47 3.83
C SER A 51 4.53 -15.87 3.96
N GLN A 52 3.22 -15.99 4.24
CA GLN A 52 2.52 -17.29 4.28
C GLN A 52 2.21 -17.84 2.88
N ALA A 53 2.11 -16.97 1.87
CA ALA A 53 1.88 -17.35 0.48
C ALA A 53 3.13 -17.93 -0.21
N VAL A 54 4.01 -18.63 0.54
CA VAL A 54 5.26 -19.22 0.05
C VAL A 54 5.03 -19.94 -1.29
N PRO A 55 5.87 -19.71 -2.32
CA PRO A 55 5.66 -20.30 -3.64
C PRO A 55 5.79 -21.82 -3.55
N THR A 56 4.69 -22.55 -3.73
CA THR A 56 4.77 -23.94 -4.20
C THR A 56 5.25 -23.91 -5.64
N ALA A 57 6.58 -23.96 -5.80
CA ALA A 57 7.32 -24.06 -7.05
C ALA A 57 7.12 -22.93 -8.09
N SER A 58 8.26 -22.40 -8.50
CA SER A 58 8.51 -21.60 -9.70
C SER A 58 7.59 -21.93 -10.87
N ALA A 59 6.90 -20.92 -11.40
CA ALA A 59 6.23 -20.96 -12.70
C ALA A 59 5.18 -22.07 -12.88
N ALA A 60 4.25 -22.24 -11.94
CA ALA A 60 3.00 -22.90 -12.30
C ALA A 60 2.28 -22.03 -13.35
N PHE A 61 1.78 -22.60 -14.45
CA PHE A 61 0.94 -21.92 -15.45
C PHE A 61 -0.48 -22.49 -15.35
N SER A 62 -1.50 -21.62 -15.28
CA SER A 62 -2.90 -22.00 -15.47
C SER A 62 -3.13 -22.21 -16.96
N ILE A 63 -3.80 -23.32 -17.27
CA ILE A 63 -4.24 -23.64 -18.63
C ILE A 63 -5.62 -23.00 -18.82
N LEU A 64 -5.74 -22.09 -19.79
CA LEU A 64 -6.98 -21.44 -20.20
C LEU A 64 -7.37 -21.93 -21.59
N ASN A 65 -8.56 -22.51 -21.71
CA ASN A 65 -9.15 -22.81 -23.01
C ASN A 65 -9.87 -21.56 -23.52
N THR A 66 -9.42 -21.03 -24.66
CA THR A 66 -10.08 -19.97 -25.42
C THR A 66 -10.71 -20.55 -26.68
N GLU A 67 -11.57 -19.76 -27.34
CA GLU A 67 -12.24 -20.14 -28.59
C GLU A 67 -11.24 -20.50 -29.72
N THR A 68 -10.01 -19.99 -29.64
CA THR A 68 -8.96 -20.18 -30.65
C THR A 68 -7.84 -21.14 -30.21
N GLY A 69 -7.91 -21.73 -29.00
CA GLY A 69 -6.91 -22.69 -28.54
C GLY A 69 -6.64 -22.69 -27.03
N VAL A 70 -5.47 -23.20 -26.64
CA VAL A 70 -5.03 -23.28 -25.25
C VAL A 70 -3.98 -22.21 -25.00
N THR A 71 -4.17 -21.37 -23.98
CA THR A 71 -3.18 -20.38 -23.54
C THR A 71 -2.65 -20.75 -22.15
N PHE A 72 -1.35 -20.56 -21.94
CA PHE A 72 -0.69 -20.73 -20.66
C PHE A 72 -0.52 -19.34 -20.03
N GLN A 73 -1.20 -19.08 -18.92
CA GLN A 73 -0.97 -17.88 -18.13
C GLN A 73 -0.21 -18.27 -16.87
N PRO A 74 0.85 -17.57 -16.46
CA PRO A 74 1.45 -17.81 -15.14
C PRO A 74 0.33 -17.89 -14.08
N VAL A 75 0.32 -18.91 -13.23
CA VAL A 75 -0.42 -18.97 -11.96
C VAL A 75 0.23 -17.93 -11.08
N ASP A 76 0.01 -16.69 -11.46
CA ASP A 76 0.75 -15.62 -10.90
C ASP A 76 0.23 -15.47 -9.48
N SER A 77 1.16 -15.26 -8.57
CA SER A 77 0.94 -14.80 -7.20
C SER A 77 0.34 -13.38 -7.17
N ALA A 78 -0.41 -13.03 -8.20
CA ALA A 78 -0.95 -11.74 -8.60
C ALA A 78 -2.45 -11.60 -8.29
N LYS A 79 -3.05 -12.56 -7.56
CA LYS A 79 -4.40 -12.34 -7.05
C LYS A 79 -4.34 -11.31 -5.92
N PRO A 80 -5.15 -10.25 -5.96
CA PRO A 80 -5.29 -9.34 -4.84
C PRO A 80 -5.86 -10.10 -3.63
N SER A 81 -5.45 -9.69 -2.44
CA SER A 81 -6.03 -10.22 -1.20
C SER A 81 -7.48 -9.78 -1.07
N LYS A 82 -8.36 -10.71 -0.67
CA LYS A 82 -9.74 -10.37 -0.28
C LYS A 82 -9.81 -9.59 1.04
N LYS A 83 -8.72 -9.56 1.80
CA LYS A 83 -8.60 -8.82 3.07
C LYS A 83 -8.03 -7.42 2.88
N ALA A 84 -7.65 -7.05 1.65
CA ALA A 84 -7.10 -5.75 1.38
C ALA A 84 -8.08 -4.65 1.80
N ILE A 85 -7.55 -3.70 2.58
CA ILE A 85 -8.28 -2.53 3.06
C ILE A 85 -7.80 -1.35 2.23
N ILE A 86 -8.73 -0.55 1.71
CA ILE A 86 -8.41 0.69 0.99
C ILE A 86 -7.76 1.71 1.95
N ASP A 87 -6.90 2.57 1.42
CA ASP A 87 -6.08 3.51 2.21
C ASP A 87 -6.90 4.32 3.23
N GLU A 88 -8.11 4.76 2.86
CA GLU A 88 -9.01 5.60 3.67
C GLU A 88 -9.53 4.91 4.93
N HIS A 89 -9.52 3.58 4.94
CA HIS A 89 -10.05 2.75 6.03
C HIS A 89 -8.95 2.16 6.92
N LEU A 90 -7.69 2.51 6.66
CA LEU A 90 -6.59 2.10 7.53
C LEU A 90 -6.69 2.80 8.89
N THR A 91 -6.22 2.13 9.94
CA THR A 91 -5.94 2.82 11.20
C THR A 91 -4.66 3.63 11.10
N TRP A 92 -4.49 4.59 12.01
CA TRP A 92 -3.24 5.37 12.09
C TRP A 92 -2.02 4.47 12.28
N GLU A 93 -2.13 3.47 13.15
CA GLU A 93 -1.05 2.50 13.42
C GLU A 93 -0.72 1.65 12.19
N GLN A 94 -1.74 1.21 11.45
CA GLN A 94 -1.54 0.46 10.21
C GLN A 94 -0.80 1.32 9.17
N LEU A 95 -1.21 2.57 8.98
CA LEU A 95 -0.56 3.50 8.05
C LEU A 95 0.91 3.73 8.45
N MET A 96 1.17 4.02 9.72
CA MET A 96 2.53 4.29 10.22
C MET A 96 3.44 3.07 10.24
N THR A 97 2.88 1.87 10.38
CA THR A 97 3.64 0.64 10.22
C THR A 97 3.95 0.39 8.74
N ALA A 98 2.95 0.55 7.88
CA ALA A 98 3.04 0.21 6.47
C ALA A 98 3.98 1.14 5.67
N ARG A 99 4.13 2.40 6.08
CA ARG A 99 5.02 3.37 5.42
C ARG A 99 6.46 2.87 5.27
N HIS A 100 6.98 2.18 6.29
CA HIS A 100 8.37 1.73 6.31
C HIS A 100 8.59 0.66 5.26
N THR A 101 7.69 -0.33 5.22
CA THR A 101 7.73 -1.42 4.25
C THR A 101 7.45 -0.91 2.83
N PHE A 102 6.53 0.04 2.66
CA PHE A 102 6.24 0.67 1.38
C PHE A 102 7.47 1.38 0.80
N ILE A 103 8.12 2.26 1.59
CA ILE A 103 9.33 2.99 1.15
C ILE A 103 10.48 2.02 0.87
N ALA A 104 10.70 1.03 1.74
CA ALA A 104 11.74 0.03 1.54
C ALA A 104 11.52 -0.77 0.24
N THR A 105 10.27 -1.18 -0.03
CA THR A 105 9.91 -1.91 -1.25
C THR A 105 10.07 -1.04 -2.49
N ALA A 106 9.67 0.24 -2.43
CA ALA A 106 9.86 1.21 -3.52
C ALA A 106 11.34 1.44 -3.85
N ASN A 107 12.19 1.60 -2.82
CA ASN A 107 13.65 1.71 -3.01
C ASN A 107 14.23 0.44 -3.66
N GLN A 108 13.83 -0.75 -3.20
CA GLN A 108 14.27 -2.02 -3.78
C GLN A 108 13.77 -2.23 -5.22
N ALA A 109 12.63 -1.63 -5.58
CA ALA A 109 12.09 -1.63 -6.93
C ALA A 109 12.75 -0.58 -7.85
N GLY A 110 13.70 0.20 -7.35
CA GLY A 110 14.42 1.20 -8.14
C GLY A 110 13.62 2.47 -8.42
N TRP A 111 12.67 2.84 -7.55
CA TRP A 111 12.00 4.14 -7.67
C TRP A 111 13.01 5.29 -7.61
N PRO A 112 12.77 6.41 -8.33
CA PRO A 112 13.64 7.57 -8.25
C PRO A 112 13.78 8.06 -6.80
N GLN A 113 15.01 8.33 -6.37
CA GLN A 113 15.32 8.74 -5.00
C GLN A 113 14.49 9.94 -4.53
N GLY A 114 14.27 10.94 -5.40
CA GLY A 114 13.43 12.09 -5.06
C GLY A 114 11.98 11.72 -4.76
N SER A 115 11.45 10.65 -5.38
CA SER A 115 10.09 10.16 -5.09
C SER A 115 10.02 9.45 -3.74
N THR A 116 10.98 8.57 -3.44
CA THR A 116 10.97 7.85 -2.15
C THR A 116 11.30 8.76 -0.97
N GLN A 117 12.20 9.73 -1.16
CA GLN A 117 12.49 10.76 -0.16
C GLN A 117 11.28 11.67 0.11
N SER A 118 10.59 12.15 -0.92
CA SER A 118 9.40 12.97 -0.72
C SER A 118 8.27 12.23 -0.01
N PHE A 119 8.07 10.94 -0.27
CA PHE A 119 7.15 10.13 0.54
C PHE A 119 7.63 9.98 1.98
N ALA A 120 8.93 9.79 2.24
CA ALA A 120 9.45 9.74 3.61
C ALA A 120 9.19 11.03 4.38
N GLU A 121 9.50 12.19 3.78
CA GLU A 121 9.21 13.51 4.34
C GLU A 121 7.70 13.74 4.54
N PHE A 122 6.87 13.25 3.60
CA PHE A 122 5.42 13.33 3.72
C PHE A 122 4.92 12.63 4.99
N TYR A 123 5.38 11.41 5.28
CA TYR A 123 4.97 10.70 6.49
C TYR A 123 5.43 11.40 7.77
N ILE A 124 6.62 12.02 7.78
CA ILE A 124 7.09 12.83 8.90
C ILE A 124 6.15 14.03 9.12
N ASN A 125 5.79 14.74 8.04
CA ASN A 125 4.89 15.88 8.13
C ASN A 125 3.49 15.50 8.64
N LEU A 126 2.97 14.33 8.26
CA LEU A 126 1.71 13.81 8.79
C LEU A 126 1.80 13.54 10.31
N GLU A 127 2.90 12.96 10.78
CA GLU A 127 3.12 12.74 12.22
C GLU A 127 3.19 14.04 13.00
N SER A 128 3.91 15.04 12.49
CA SER A 128 3.99 16.36 13.11
C SER A 128 2.60 17.00 13.23
N LEU A 129 1.81 16.97 12.14
CA LEU A 129 0.44 17.49 12.17
C LEU A 129 -0.44 16.77 13.18
N LYS A 130 -0.31 15.44 13.32
CA LYS A 130 -1.02 14.69 14.35
C LYS A 130 -0.57 15.09 15.75
N ALA A 131 0.73 15.29 15.97
CA ALA A 131 1.28 15.75 17.24
C ALA A 131 0.75 17.15 17.61
N ASP A 132 0.53 18.00 16.61
CA ASP A 132 -0.09 19.33 16.75
C ASP A 132 -1.62 19.29 16.95
N GLY A 133 -2.21 18.09 17.06
CA GLY A 133 -3.63 17.90 17.39
C GLY A 133 -4.58 17.74 16.20
N LYS A 134 -4.06 17.59 14.98
CA LYS A 134 -4.90 17.31 13.80
C LYS A 134 -5.60 15.95 13.91
N ASN A 135 -6.83 15.89 13.39
CA ASN A 135 -7.66 14.68 13.46
C ASN A 135 -7.02 13.54 12.62
N PRO A 136 -6.68 12.39 13.22
CA PRO A 136 -6.07 11.28 12.49
C PRO A 136 -6.90 10.79 11.30
N ARG A 137 -8.24 10.82 11.38
CA ARG A 137 -9.13 10.40 10.29
C ARG A 137 -8.97 11.31 9.06
N ALA A 138 -8.83 12.62 9.28
CA ALA A 138 -8.60 13.58 8.21
C ALA A 138 -7.22 13.40 7.58
N LEU A 139 -6.20 13.13 8.40
CA LEU A 139 -4.84 12.87 7.91
C LEU A 139 -4.75 11.57 7.08
N ILE A 140 -5.45 10.51 7.48
CA ILE A 140 -5.54 9.25 6.72
C ILE A 140 -6.25 9.49 5.39
N LEU A 141 -7.37 10.22 5.38
CA LEU A 141 -8.08 10.55 4.16
C LEU A 141 -7.21 11.41 3.22
N TYR A 142 -6.54 12.43 3.76
CA TYR A 142 -5.60 13.26 3.00
C TYR A 142 -4.47 12.43 2.38
N HIS A 143 -3.88 11.51 3.15
CA HIS A 143 -2.88 10.55 2.66
C HIS A 143 -3.40 9.70 1.51
N ALA A 144 -4.59 9.13 1.66
CA ALA A 144 -5.20 8.28 0.64
C ALA A 144 -5.46 9.05 -0.67
N VAL A 145 -5.88 10.32 -0.57
CA VAL A 145 -6.07 11.22 -1.73
C VAL A 145 -4.73 11.53 -2.40
N VAL A 146 -3.72 11.90 -1.62
CA VAL A 146 -2.37 12.21 -2.11
C VAL A 146 -1.80 11.04 -2.90
N ARG A 147 -1.85 9.81 -2.35
CA ARG A 147 -1.30 8.63 -3.03
C ARG A 147 -2.03 8.33 -4.33
N ARG A 148 -3.36 8.35 -4.33
CA ARG A 148 -4.15 8.08 -5.55
C ARG A 148 -3.84 9.09 -6.65
N GLN A 149 -3.93 10.39 -6.35
CA GLN A 149 -3.66 11.44 -7.33
C GLN A 149 -2.22 11.40 -7.85
N TRP A 150 -1.25 11.13 -6.98
CA TRP A 150 0.15 11.03 -7.36
C TRP A 150 0.39 9.90 -8.39
N HIS A 151 -0.22 8.72 -8.17
CA HIS A 151 -0.15 7.61 -9.11
C HIS A 151 -0.99 7.83 -10.39
N GLU A 152 -2.13 8.51 -10.29
CA GLU A 152 -2.95 8.89 -11.45
C GLU A 152 -2.18 9.82 -12.40
N MET A 153 -1.47 10.81 -11.88
CA MET A 153 -0.61 11.69 -12.68
C MET A 153 0.49 10.91 -13.40
N LEU A 154 1.16 9.98 -12.70
CA LEU A 154 2.15 9.11 -13.33
C LEU A 154 1.55 8.29 -14.47
N LYS A 155 0.36 7.71 -14.26
CA LYS A 155 -0.34 6.93 -15.27
C LYS A 155 -0.74 7.78 -16.48
N ALA A 156 -1.06 9.05 -16.28
CA ALA A 156 -1.36 10.00 -17.35
C ALA A 156 -0.12 10.45 -18.13
N GLY A 157 1.10 10.13 -17.66
CA GLY A 157 2.36 10.60 -18.24
C GLY A 157 2.76 12.00 -17.77
N ASP A 158 2.07 12.54 -16.76
CA ASP A 158 2.38 13.83 -16.16
C ASP A 158 3.49 13.72 -15.11
N LYS A 159 4.13 14.86 -14.83
CA LYS A 159 5.09 14.97 -13.72
C LYS A 159 4.31 15.03 -12.39
N PRO A 160 4.47 14.06 -11.49
CA PRO A 160 3.71 14.06 -10.25
C PRO A 160 4.22 15.16 -9.29
N PHE A 161 3.33 15.65 -8.42
CA PHE A 161 3.67 16.64 -7.40
C PHE A 161 4.54 16.04 -6.28
N ASN A 162 5.16 16.90 -5.47
CA ASN A 162 5.90 16.47 -4.28
C ASN A 162 4.92 16.22 -3.11
N PRO A 163 4.71 14.97 -2.66
CA PRO A 163 3.78 14.67 -1.56
C PRO A 163 4.18 15.28 -0.21
N SER A 164 5.45 15.66 0.00
CA SER A 164 5.87 16.28 1.27
C SER A 164 5.32 17.70 1.46
N ARG A 165 4.86 18.36 0.38
CA ARG A 165 4.21 19.67 0.46
C ARG A 165 2.74 19.50 0.86
N ILE A 166 2.44 19.73 2.13
CA ILE A 166 1.06 19.65 2.65
C ILE A 166 0.23 20.80 2.09
N ASN A 167 -0.87 20.45 1.42
CA ASN A 167 -1.89 21.39 0.98
C ASN A 167 -2.89 21.60 2.12
N GLN A 168 -2.69 22.66 2.89
CA GLN A 168 -3.52 22.96 4.05
C GLN A 168 -4.98 23.24 3.68
N ASN A 169 -5.25 23.77 2.48
CA ASN A 169 -6.62 24.04 2.03
C ASN A 169 -7.37 22.71 1.84
N LEU A 170 -6.79 21.78 1.08
CA LEU A 170 -7.37 20.46 0.88
C LEU A 170 -7.54 19.70 2.21
N LEU A 171 -6.55 19.75 3.10
CA LEU A 171 -6.68 19.12 4.42
C LEU A 171 -7.85 19.71 5.23
N THR A 172 -7.99 21.03 5.22
CA THR A 172 -9.09 21.72 5.93
C THR A 172 -10.45 21.37 5.33
N ASP A 173 -10.55 21.28 4.00
CA ASP A 173 -11.77 20.86 3.32
C ASP A 173 -12.18 19.43 3.70
N LEU A 174 -11.22 18.51 3.78
CA LEU A 174 -11.48 17.14 4.24
C LEU A 174 -11.87 17.09 5.73
N GLU A 175 -11.26 17.91 6.58
CA GLU A 175 -11.66 18.05 7.99
C GLU A 175 -13.11 18.53 8.13
N ASN A 176 -13.51 19.52 7.32
CA ASN A 176 -14.88 20.02 7.30
C ASN A 176 -15.87 18.95 6.83
N GLN A 177 -15.57 18.23 5.74
CA GLN A 177 -16.42 17.14 5.25
C GLN A 177 -16.65 16.04 6.29
N ILE A 178 -15.60 15.67 7.04
CA ILE A 178 -15.72 14.70 8.13
C ILE A 178 -16.66 15.22 9.22
N ARG A 179 -16.47 16.47 9.65
CA ARG A 179 -17.31 17.09 10.68
C ARG A 179 -18.77 17.15 10.26
N ASP A 180 -19.04 17.54 9.01
CA ASP A 180 -20.40 17.67 8.49
C ASP A 180 -21.09 16.30 8.40
N HIS A 181 -20.37 15.28 7.91
CA HIS A 181 -20.87 13.90 7.89
C HIS A 181 -21.19 13.37 9.29
N ASP A 182 -20.31 13.61 10.27
CA ASP A 182 -20.52 13.14 11.65
C ASP A 182 -21.69 13.89 12.31
N HIS A 183 -21.87 15.17 12.00
CA HIS A 183 -23.03 15.96 12.45
C HIS A 183 -24.35 15.40 11.89
N GLU A 184 -24.41 15.12 10.58
CA GLU A 184 -25.59 14.51 9.96
C GLU A 184 -25.90 13.13 10.54
N ALA A 185 -24.88 12.30 10.77
CA ALA A 185 -25.05 10.97 11.34
C ALA A 185 -25.66 11.04 12.75
N LEU A 186 -25.19 11.99 13.57
CA LEU A 186 -25.72 12.23 14.91
C LEU A 186 -27.18 12.71 14.85
N GLN A 187 -27.52 13.66 13.98
CA GLN A 187 -28.90 14.14 13.80
C GLN A 187 -29.85 13.00 13.39
N ARG A 188 -29.42 12.12 12.48
CA ARG A 188 -30.19 10.92 12.08
C ARG A 188 -30.37 9.94 13.23
N GLN A 189 -29.39 9.79 14.12
CA GLN A 189 -29.51 8.92 15.30
C GLN A 189 -30.47 9.50 16.34
N VAL A 190 -30.35 10.80 16.64
CA VAL A 190 -31.26 11.50 17.57
C VAL A 190 -32.70 11.42 17.07
N SER A 191 -32.93 11.71 15.78
CA SER A 191 -34.28 11.67 15.19
C SER A 191 -34.92 10.28 15.29
N ARG A 192 -34.13 9.21 15.14
CA ARG A 192 -34.62 7.82 15.30
C ARG A 192 -34.98 7.49 16.74
N LEU A 193 -34.18 7.97 17.70
CA LEU A 193 -34.44 7.74 19.13
C LEU A 193 -35.66 8.53 19.63
N SER A 194 -35.95 9.70 19.04
CA SER A 194 -37.12 10.51 19.39
C SER A 194 -38.44 10.01 18.78
N GLN A 195 -38.41 8.99 17.92
CA GLN A 195 -39.59 8.38 17.28
C GLN A 195 -39.95 7.01 17.88
N CYS A 196 -39.18 6.53 18.86
CA CYS A 196 -39.48 5.36 19.69
C CYS A 196 -40.09 5.80 21.03
#